data_AF-A0AAV0HTU3-F1
#
_entry.id   AF-A0AAV0HTU3-F1
#
_cell.length_a   1.000
_cell.length_b   1.000
_cell.length_c   1.000
_cell.angle_alpha   90.00
_cell.angle_beta   90.00
_cell.angle_gamma   90.00
#
_symmetry.space_group_name_H-M   'P 1'
#
loop_
_entity.id
_entity.type
_entity.pdbx_description
1 polymer ?
#
loop_
_entity_poly.entity_id
_entity_poly.type
_entity_poly.pdbx_seq_one_letter_code
_entity_poly.pdbx_strand_id
1 'polypeptide(L)'
;MAATALDKSVPEILPPALDASSEPPPLFDGVTRLYTYYGCPFAQRVWITRNFKGLQDKIKLVGIDLSNRPAWYAEKVYPTNKVPALEHNGKIIGESLDLIKYLDSNFEGPSLLPDDPAKKQLAEELSAYTDTFTGTVFSAFKGDAVKEVGMCFHYMIFLDSVVIDKFD
;
A
#
# COMPACT_ATOMS: atom_id res chain seq x y z
N MET A 1 17.39 10.84 -12.99
CA MET A 1 16.42 10.18 -13.90
C MET A 1 15.02 10.47 -13.40
N ALA A 2 14.06 10.79 -14.28
CA ALA A 2 12.67 11.04 -13.86
C ALA A 2 11.96 9.71 -13.51
N ALA A 3 11.12 9.71 -12.46
CA ALA A 3 10.41 8.51 -12.00
C ALA A 3 9.51 7.88 -13.08
N THR A 4 8.99 8.68 -14.00
CA THR A 4 8.18 8.23 -15.14
C THR A 4 8.94 7.35 -16.13
N ALA A 5 10.28 7.45 -16.18
CA ALA A 5 11.09 6.58 -17.04
C ALA A 5 11.28 5.17 -16.47
N LEU A 6 10.99 4.97 -15.17
CA LEU A 6 11.12 3.68 -14.48
C LEU A 6 9.77 2.99 -14.26
N ASP A 7 8.66 3.73 -14.41
CA ASP A 7 7.31 3.20 -14.27
C ASP A 7 7.02 2.15 -15.35
N LYS A 8 6.69 0.93 -14.92
CA LYS A 8 6.36 -0.20 -15.80
C LYS A 8 4.85 -0.46 -15.89
N SER A 9 4.02 0.44 -15.36
CA SER A 9 2.57 0.24 -15.32
C SER A 9 1.94 0.29 -16.71
N VAL A 10 0.94 -0.57 -16.92
CA VAL A 10 0.06 -0.54 -18.10
C VAL A 10 -1.38 -0.17 -17.73
N PRO A 11 -2.20 0.34 -18.66
CA PRO A 11 -3.64 0.48 -18.42
C PRO A 11 -4.28 -0.87 -18.08
N GLU A 12 -5.11 -0.90 -17.03
CA GLU A 12 -5.76 -2.12 -16.55
C GLU A 12 -7.26 -1.89 -16.38
N ILE A 13 -8.07 -2.83 -16.87
CA ILE A 13 -9.50 -2.87 -16.60
C ILE A 13 -9.72 -3.49 -15.22
N LEU A 14 -10.38 -2.74 -14.34
CA LEU A 14 -10.59 -3.20 -12.96
C LEU A 14 -11.68 -4.28 -12.90
N PRO A 15 -11.43 -5.40 -12.21
CA PRO A 15 -12.50 -6.36 -11.93
C PRO A 15 -13.57 -5.72 -11.02
N PRO A 16 -14.83 -6.19 -11.10
CA PRO A 16 -15.86 -5.73 -10.17
C PRO A 16 -15.49 -6.10 -8.73
N ALA A 17 -15.91 -5.25 -7.78
CA ALA A 17 -15.75 -5.58 -6.36
C ALA A 17 -16.71 -6.70 -5.96
N LEU A 18 -16.21 -7.64 -5.15
CA LEU A 18 -16.97 -8.75 -4.61
C LEU A 18 -17.72 -8.30 -3.36
N ASP A 19 -19.00 -8.65 -3.31
CA ASP A 19 -19.92 -8.33 -2.23
C ASP A 19 -20.33 -9.58 -1.44
N ALA A 20 -21.29 -9.43 -0.52
CA ALA A 20 -21.79 -10.52 0.32
C ALA A 20 -22.39 -11.72 -0.45
N SER A 21 -22.80 -11.53 -1.70
CA SER A 21 -23.38 -12.59 -2.55
C SER A 21 -22.34 -13.29 -3.40
N SER A 22 -21.12 -12.78 -3.44
CA SER A 22 -20.05 -13.26 -4.31
C SER A 22 -19.38 -14.51 -3.73
N GLU A 23 -19.11 -15.50 -4.58
CA GLU A 23 -18.32 -16.68 -4.20
C GLU A 23 -16.84 -16.33 -3.98
N PRO A 24 -16.14 -17.04 -3.08
CA PRO A 24 -14.71 -16.83 -2.88
C PRO A 24 -13.92 -17.25 -4.14
N PRO A 25 -12.84 -16.53 -4.49
CA PRO A 25 -11.88 -17.06 -5.44
C PRO A 25 -11.24 -18.35 -4.88
N PRO A 26 -10.69 -19.23 -5.73
CA PRO A 26 -9.88 -20.35 -5.25
C PRO A 26 -8.75 -19.83 -4.36
N LEU A 27 -8.51 -20.51 -3.23
CA LEU A 27 -7.47 -20.14 -2.27
C LEU A 27 -6.30 -21.11 -2.37
N PHE A 28 -5.09 -20.56 -2.30
CA PHE A 28 -3.81 -21.25 -2.34
C PHE A 28 -3.63 -22.14 -3.58
N ASP A 29 -4.21 -21.74 -4.71
CA ASP A 29 -4.14 -22.41 -6.01
C ASP A 29 -2.87 -22.04 -6.83
N GLY A 30 -1.95 -21.30 -6.22
CA GLY A 30 -0.72 -20.82 -6.83
C GLY A 30 -0.84 -19.46 -7.51
N VAL A 31 -2.05 -18.89 -7.63
CA VAL A 31 -2.24 -17.53 -8.14
C VAL A 31 -2.00 -16.53 -7.02
N THR A 32 -1.18 -15.51 -7.28
CA THR A 32 -0.96 -14.41 -6.33
C THR A 32 -2.10 -13.40 -6.42
N ARG A 33 -2.74 -13.10 -5.29
CA ARG A 33 -3.91 -12.20 -5.22
C ARG A 33 -3.69 -11.08 -4.23
N LEU A 34 -4.03 -9.86 -4.62
CA LEU A 34 -4.12 -8.71 -3.74
C LEU A 34 -5.59 -8.42 -3.45
N TYR A 35 -6.04 -8.77 -2.25
CA TYR A 35 -7.34 -8.39 -1.73
C TYR A 35 -7.31 -6.91 -1.36
N THR A 36 -8.19 -6.13 -1.98
CA THR A 36 -8.15 -4.67 -1.95
C THR A 36 -9.54 -4.05 -1.88
N TYR A 37 -9.63 -2.78 -1.53
CA TYR A 37 -10.79 -1.94 -1.77
C TYR A 37 -10.32 -0.70 -2.53
N TYR A 38 -10.96 -0.39 -3.65
CA TYR A 38 -10.50 0.66 -4.56
C TYR A 38 -10.45 2.06 -3.93
N GLY A 39 -11.28 2.31 -2.91
CA GLY A 39 -11.27 3.55 -2.12
C GLY A 39 -10.38 3.53 -0.87
N CYS A 40 -9.60 2.49 -0.62
CA CYS A 40 -8.77 2.39 0.59
C CYS A 40 -7.36 2.98 0.35
N PRO A 41 -6.93 4.02 1.09
CA PRO A 41 -5.60 4.60 0.92
C PRO A 41 -4.47 3.63 1.31
N PHE A 42 -4.69 2.77 2.30
CA PHE A 42 -3.71 1.75 2.70
C PHE A 42 -3.54 0.70 1.60
N ALA A 43 -4.63 0.26 0.96
CA ALA A 43 -4.55 -0.70 -0.13
C ALA A 43 -3.96 -0.10 -1.41
N GLN A 44 -4.19 1.20 -1.63
CA GLN A 44 -3.58 1.94 -2.73
C GLN A 44 -2.05 1.97 -2.66
N ARG A 45 -1.43 1.98 -1.46
CA ARG A 45 0.04 1.85 -1.33
C ARG A 45 0.56 0.61 -2.07
N VAL A 46 -0.06 -0.54 -1.79
CA VAL A 46 0.34 -1.84 -2.37
C VAL A 46 -0.02 -1.91 -3.86
N TRP A 47 -1.16 -1.34 -4.24
CA TRP A 47 -1.59 -1.30 -5.64
C TRP A 47 -0.66 -0.43 -6.50
N ILE A 48 -0.25 0.74 -6.02
CA ILE A 48 0.73 1.61 -6.70
C ILE A 48 2.07 0.87 -6.84
N THR A 49 2.57 0.25 -5.77
CA THR A 49 3.79 -0.57 -5.82
C THR A 49 3.69 -1.68 -6.87
N ARG A 50 2.58 -2.42 -6.90
CA ARG A 50 2.31 -3.46 -7.91
C ARG A 50 2.41 -2.89 -9.33
N ASN A 51 1.77 -1.76 -9.58
CA ASN A 51 1.71 -1.17 -10.91
C ASN A 51 3.07 -0.62 -11.35
N PHE A 52 3.74 0.17 -10.49
CA PHE A 52 5.05 0.75 -10.80
C PHE A 52 6.08 -0.34 -11.10
N LYS A 53 6.03 -1.46 -10.37
CA LYS A 53 6.93 -2.60 -10.60
C LYS A 53 6.58 -3.43 -11.85
N GLY A 54 5.43 -3.17 -12.49
CA GLY A 54 4.95 -3.91 -13.67
C GLY A 54 4.38 -5.29 -13.32
N LEU A 55 3.86 -5.47 -12.10
CA LEU A 55 3.41 -6.76 -11.57
C LEU A 55 1.92 -7.05 -11.85
N GLN A 56 1.32 -6.35 -12.82
CA GLN A 56 -0.12 -6.42 -13.07
C GLN A 56 -0.58 -7.80 -13.54
N ASP A 57 0.24 -8.46 -14.35
CA ASP A 57 -0.06 -9.82 -14.80
C ASP A 57 0.20 -10.88 -13.73
N LYS A 58 1.13 -10.60 -12.80
CA LYS A 58 1.56 -11.54 -11.75
C LYS A 58 0.69 -11.51 -10.50
N ILE A 59 0.14 -10.35 -10.15
CA ILE A 59 -0.67 -10.14 -8.96
C ILE A 59 -2.08 -9.78 -9.42
N LYS A 60 -3.07 -10.64 -9.18
CA LYS A 60 -4.46 -10.35 -9.54
C LYS A 60 -5.13 -9.52 -8.46
N LEU A 61 -5.89 -8.51 -8.85
CA LEU A 61 -6.69 -7.72 -7.91
C LEU A 61 -7.97 -8.48 -7.57
N VAL A 62 -8.29 -8.55 -6.28
CA VAL A 62 -9.60 -8.98 -5.78
C VAL A 62 -10.20 -7.81 -5.04
N GLY A 63 -11.08 -7.07 -5.73
CA GLY A 63 -11.82 -5.98 -5.10
C GLY A 63 -12.83 -6.52 -4.09
N ILE A 64 -12.88 -5.95 -2.91
CA ILE A 64 -13.82 -6.29 -1.83
C ILE A 64 -14.66 -5.06 -1.53
N ASP A 65 -15.98 -5.18 -1.59
CA ASP A 65 -16.88 -4.16 -1.06
C ASP A 65 -16.80 -4.16 0.47
N LEU A 66 -16.26 -3.09 1.07
CA LEU A 66 -16.16 -3.02 2.53
C LEU A 66 -17.49 -2.68 3.20
N SER A 67 -18.46 -2.11 2.48
CA SER A 67 -19.79 -1.77 2.98
C SER A 67 -20.73 -2.98 2.96
N ASN A 68 -20.54 -3.90 2.01
CA ASN A 68 -21.29 -5.15 1.88
C ASN A 68 -20.36 -6.35 1.70
N ARG A 69 -19.51 -6.59 2.70
CA ARG A 69 -18.38 -7.52 2.58
C ARG A 69 -18.80 -9.01 2.55
N PRO A 70 -18.18 -9.84 1.70
CA PRO A 70 -18.31 -11.29 1.80
C PRO A 70 -17.81 -11.85 3.13
N ALA A 71 -18.66 -12.64 3.79
CA ALA A 71 -18.33 -13.31 5.05
C ALA A 71 -17.09 -14.22 4.93
N TRP A 72 -16.93 -14.87 3.77
CA TRP A 72 -15.79 -15.74 3.49
C TRP A 72 -14.44 -15.03 3.58
N TYR A 73 -14.38 -13.70 3.44
CA TYR A 73 -13.11 -12.99 3.52
C TYR A 73 -12.50 -13.11 4.92
N ALA A 74 -13.27 -12.85 5.97
CA ALA A 74 -12.81 -13.01 7.35
C ALA A 74 -12.64 -14.49 7.72
N GLU A 75 -13.56 -15.34 7.26
CA GLU A 75 -13.61 -16.74 7.67
C GLU A 75 -12.53 -17.61 7.02
N LYS A 76 -12.18 -17.33 5.75
CA LYS A 76 -11.36 -18.22 4.93
C LYS A 76 -10.07 -17.58 4.44
N VAL A 77 -10.02 -16.25 4.30
CA VAL A 77 -8.86 -15.54 3.71
C VAL A 77 -8.04 -14.84 4.77
N TYR A 78 -8.58 -13.79 5.38
CA TYR A 78 -7.83 -12.95 6.31
C TYR A 78 -8.66 -12.62 7.57
N PRO A 79 -8.43 -13.35 8.69
CA PRO A 79 -9.21 -13.19 9.93
C PRO A 79 -9.21 -11.79 10.52
N THR A 80 -8.14 -11.00 10.31
CA THR A 80 -8.07 -9.60 10.71
C THR A 80 -9.16 -8.75 10.04
N ASN A 81 -9.74 -9.25 8.95
CA ASN A 81 -10.87 -8.65 8.25
C ASN A 81 -10.59 -7.18 7.87
N LYS A 82 -9.42 -6.93 7.30
CA LYS A 82 -8.97 -5.63 6.77
C LYS A 82 -8.39 -5.81 5.37
N VAL A 83 -8.29 -4.72 4.63
CA VAL A 83 -7.52 -4.64 3.37
C VAL A 83 -6.42 -3.59 3.53
N PRO A 84 -5.27 -3.71 2.84
CA PRO A 84 -4.91 -4.76 1.89
C PRO A 84 -4.53 -6.10 2.57
N ALA A 85 -4.67 -7.19 1.82
CA ALA A 85 -4.05 -8.47 2.15
C ALA A 85 -3.52 -9.14 0.88
N LEU A 86 -2.31 -9.70 0.94
CA LEU A 86 -1.65 -10.38 -0.17
C LEU A 86 -1.63 -11.88 0.07
N GLU A 87 -2.18 -12.64 -0.88
CA GLU A 87 -2.00 -14.08 -1.00
C GLU A 87 -0.80 -14.36 -1.90
N HIS A 88 0.24 -14.96 -1.35
CA HIS A 88 1.44 -15.35 -2.10
C HIS A 88 2.16 -16.51 -1.38
N ASN A 89 2.61 -17.54 -2.10
CA ASN A 89 3.37 -18.66 -1.56
C ASN A 89 2.70 -19.37 -0.37
N GLY A 90 1.40 -19.65 -0.48
CA GLY A 90 0.65 -20.41 0.53
C GLY A 90 0.37 -19.65 1.83
N LYS A 91 0.56 -18.34 1.86
CA LYS A 91 0.30 -17.48 3.02
C LYS A 91 -0.47 -16.22 2.64
N ILE A 92 -1.15 -15.67 3.64
CA ILE A 92 -1.82 -14.37 3.59
C ILE A 92 -1.02 -13.38 4.45
N ILE A 93 -0.66 -12.25 3.86
CA ILE A 93 0.16 -11.21 4.52
C ILE A 93 -0.68 -9.92 4.56
N GLY A 94 -0.80 -9.32 5.75
CA GLY A 94 -1.45 -8.03 5.95
C GLY A 94 -0.44 -6.89 6.08
N GLU A 95 -0.93 -5.73 6.54
CA GLU A 95 -0.18 -4.50 6.79
C GLU A 95 0.43 -3.83 5.54
N SER A 96 -0.11 -2.67 5.17
CA SER A 96 0.22 -2.01 3.90
C SER A 96 1.70 -1.67 3.72
N LEU A 97 2.40 -1.26 4.79
CA LEU A 97 3.82 -0.93 4.74
C LEU A 97 4.71 -2.18 4.62
N ASP A 98 4.33 -3.26 5.28
CA ASP A 98 5.04 -4.54 5.17
C ASP A 98 4.86 -5.13 3.77
N LEU A 99 3.66 -4.99 3.19
CA LEU A 99 3.37 -5.45 1.84
C LEU A 99 4.19 -4.73 0.76
N ILE A 100 4.36 -3.40 0.83
CA ILE A 100 5.19 -2.70 -0.16
C ILE A 100 6.66 -3.13 -0.08
N LYS A 101 7.19 -3.35 1.13
CA LYS A 101 8.55 -3.88 1.34
C LYS A 101 8.67 -5.32 0.85
N TYR A 102 7.65 -6.14 1.11
CA TYR A 102 7.58 -7.51 0.64
C TYR A 102 7.57 -7.59 -0.88
N LEU A 103 6.75 -6.77 -1.56
CA LEU A 103 6.73 -6.71 -3.01
C LEU A 103 8.07 -6.24 -3.57
N ASP A 104 8.71 -5.26 -2.95
CA ASP A 104 10.02 -4.77 -3.42
C ASP A 104 11.13 -5.83 -3.32
N SER A 105 11.09 -6.65 -2.25
CA SER A 105 12.14 -7.64 -1.98
C SER A 105 11.91 -9.01 -2.63
N ASN A 106 10.66 -9.37 -2.96
CA ASN A 106 10.30 -10.74 -3.40
C ASN A 106 9.79 -10.80 -4.85
N PHE A 107 9.62 -9.67 -5.51
CA PHE A 107 9.19 -9.62 -6.91
C PHE A 107 10.16 -8.81 -7.74
N GLU A 108 10.21 -9.12 -9.04
CA GLU A 108 10.96 -8.35 -10.01
C GLU A 108 10.40 -6.93 -10.21
N GLY A 109 11.14 -6.11 -10.96
CA GLY A 109 10.77 -4.74 -11.29
C GLY A 109 11.81 -3.74 -10.79
N PRO A 110 11.62 -2.44 -11.08
CA PRO A 110 12.44 -1.38 -10.49
C PRO A 110 12.44 -1.45 -8.96
N SER A 111 13.58 -1.13 -8.34
CA SER A 111 13.69 -0.95 -6.89
C SER A 111 12.90 0.29 -6.47
N LEU A 112 12.17 0.18 -5.36
CA LEU A 112 11.48 1.32 -4.76
C LEU A 112 12.35 2.07 -3.75
N LEU A 113 13.38 1.40 -3.20
CA LEU A 113 14.32 2.00 -2.27
C LEU A 113 15.60 2.46 -2.99
N PRO A 114 16.15 3.63 -2.62
CA PRO A 114 17.43 4.10 -3.13
C PRO A 114 18.56 3.21 -2.61
N ASP A 115 19.68 3.09 -3.32
CA ASP A 115 20.83 2.29 -2.86
C ASP A 115 21.62 2.96 -1.73
N ASP A 116 21.59 4.30 -1.69
CA ASP A 116 22.31 5.11 -0.70
C ASP A 116 21.84 4.82 0.74
N PRO A 117 22.75 4.45 1.67
CA PRO A 117 22.38 4.10 3.04
C PRO A 117 21.68 5.22 3.81
N ALA A 118 22.07 6.47 3.62
CA ALA A 118 21.46 7.60 4.33
C ALA A 118 20.03 7.85 3.83
N LYS A 119 19.80 7.71 2.52
CA LYS A 119 18.46 7.81 1.92
C LYS A 119 17.57 6.63 2.32
N LYS A 120 18.12 5.42 2.48
CA LYS A 120 17.38 4.27 3.03
C LYS A 120 16.93 4.53 4.46
N GLN A 121 17.84 5.00 5.31
CA GLN A 121 17.52 5.32 6.71
C GLN A 121 16.40 6.36 6.79
N LEU A 122 16.46 7.41 5.98
CA LEU A 122 15.41 8.42 5.92
C LEU A 122 14.07 7.85 5.42
N ALA A 123 14.08 6.98 4.42
CA ALA A 123 12.86 6.33 3.94
C ALA A 123 12.18 5.48 5.02
N GLU A 124 12.97 4.81 5.87
CA GLU A 124 12.46 4.07 7.04
C GLU A 124 11.87 5.02 8.11
N GLU A 125 12.54 6.13 8.42
CA GLU A 125 12.04 7.15 9.35
C GLU A 125 10.72 7.76 8.89
N LEU A 126 10.62 8.12 7.60
CA LEU A 126 9.40 8.63 7.00
C LEU A 126 8.28 7.60 7.02
N SER A 127 8.60 6.34 6.71
CA SER A 127 7.62 5.24 6.75
C SER A 127 7.05 5.04 8.15
N ALA A 128 7.91 5.06 9.18
CA ALA A 128 7.49 4.95 10.58
C ALA A 128 6.64 6.14 11.04
N TYR A 129 6.85 7.32 10.47
CA TYR A 129 6.06 8.51 10.79
C TYR A 129 4.65 8.51 10.16
N THR A 130 4.39 7.67 9.16
CA THR A 130 3.12 7.71 8.40
C THR A 130 1.88 7.49 9.26
N ASP A 131 1.95 6.66 10.30
CA ASP A 131 0.82 6.42 11.21
C ASP A 131 0.51 7.64 12.07
N THR A 132 1.55 8.31 12.59
CA THR A 132 1.42 9.59 13.31
C THR A 132 0.80 10.64 12.40
N PHE A 133 1.36 10.84 11.21
CA PHE A 133 0.85 11.80 10.24
C PHE A 133 -0.64 11.55 9.92
N THR A 134 -0.98 10.30 9.58
CA THR A 134 -2.34 9.90 9.23
C THR A 134 -3.29 10.13 10.42
N GLY A 135 -2.91 9.67 11.61
CA GLY A 135 -3.69 9.83 12.83
C GLY A 135 -3.98 11.29 13.18
N THR A 136 -2.95 12.15 13.14
CA THR A 136 -3.10 13.58 13.43
C THR A 136 -3.99 14.28 12.41
N VAL A 137 -3.80 14.03 11.11
CA VAL A 137 -4.62 14.64 10.05
C VAL A 137 -6.09 14.22 10.17
N PHE A 138 -6.36 12.92 10.34
CA PHE A 138 -7.74 12.44 10.51
C PHE A 138 -8.40 12.98 11.78
N SER A 139 -7.63 13.19 12.85
CA SER A 139 -8.15 13.76 14.10
C SER A 139 -8.50 15.24 13.96
N ALA A 140 -7.74 16.01 13.17
CA ALA A 140 -8.06 17.41 12.93
C ALA A 140 -9.35 17.63 12.14
N PHE A 141 -9.69 16.74 11.20
CA PHE A 141 -10.99 16.79 10.52
C PHE A 141 -12.16 16.54 11.47
N LYS A 142 -11.92 15.94 12.64
CA LYS A 142 -12.92 15.73 13.69
C LYS A 142 -13.01 16.89 14.70
N GLY A 143 -12.21 17.94 14.53
CA GLY A 143 -12.38 19.24 15.21
C GLY A 143 -11.34 19.63 16.26
N ASP A 144 -10.45 18.72 16.69
CA ASP A 144 -9.59 18.97 17.88
C ASP A 144 -8.14 19.41 17.60
N ALA A 145 -7.61 19.29 16.36
CA ALA A 145 -6.14 19.25 16.17
C ALA A 145 -5.55 20.14 15.04
N VAL A 146 -6.16 21.28 14.69
CA VAL A 146 -5.69 22.14 13.57
C VAL A 146 -4.22 22.61 13.73
N LYS A 147 -3.75 22.90 14.95
CA LYS A 147 -2.35 23.30 15.21
C LYS A 147 -1.35 22.15 15.07
N GLU A 148 -1.73 20.94 15.47
CA GLU A 148 -0.87 19.74 15.41
C GLU A 148 -0.66 19.27 13.97
N VAL A 149 -1.68 19.43 13.12
CA VAL A 149 -1.58 19.17 11.68
C VAL A 149 -0.58 20.11 11.00
N GLY A 150 -0.58 21.39 11.37
CA GLY A 150 0.43 22.34 10.90
C GLY A 150 1.86 21.89 11.20
N MET A 151 2.09 21.32 12.40
CA MET A 151 3.41 20.78 12.77
C MET A 151 3.77 19.49 12.01
N CYS A 152 2.81 18.62 11.73
CA CYS A 152 3.04 17.40 10.95
C CYS A 152 3.44 17.72 9.50
N PHE A 153 2.72 18.65 8.86
CA PHE A 153 3.10 19.13 7.53
C PHE A 153 4.46 19.83 7.55
N HIS A 154 4.76 20.64 8.57
CA HIS A 154 6.06 21.30 8.70
C HIS A 154 7.21 20.30 8.92
N TYR A 155 6.98 19.23 9.70
CA TYR A 155 7.97 18.17 9.88
C TYR A 155 8.22 17.40 8.58
N MET A 156 7.18 17.11 7.80
CA MET A 156 7.33 16.46 6.49
C MET A 156 8.08 17.36 5.50
N ILE A 157 7.74 18.65 5.44
CA ILE A 157 8.48 19.64 4.63
C ILE A 157 9.93 19.76 5.12
N PHE A 158 10.18 19.77 6.43
CA PHE A 158 11.53 19.83 6.98
C PHE A 158 12.34 18.60 6.60
N LEU A 159 11.75 17.40 6.68
CA LEU A 159 12.41 16.17 6.24
C LEU A 159 12.73 16.24 4.74
N ASP A 160 11.79 16.70 3.91
CA ASP A 160 12.00 16.92 2.47
C ASP A 160 13.07 18.00 2.19
N SER A 161 13.10 19.10 2.95
CA SER A 161 14.11 20.16 2.82
C SER A 161 15.49 19.68 3.26
N VAL A 162 15.59 18.82 4.27
CA VAL A 162 16.85 18.16 4.64
C VAL A 162 17.33 17.23 3.50
N VAL A 163 16.44 16.68 2.67
CA VAL A 163 16.82 15.92 1.47
C VAL A 163 17.39 16.83 0.38
N ILE A 164 16.77 18.00 0.17
CA ILE A 164 17.22 18.95 -0.86
C ILE A 164 18.55 19.60 -0.43
N ASP A 165 18.67 20.04 0.82
CA ASP A 165 19.83 20.81 1.28
C ASP A 165 21.06 19.94 1.65
N LYS A 166 20.90 18.64 1.93
CA LYS A 166 22.06 17.76 2.23
C LYS A 166 22.68 17.10 1.00
N PHE A 167 22.09 17.25 -0.18
CA PHE A 167 22.49 16.47 -1.35
C PHE A 167 22.53 17.24 -2.68
N ASP A 168 22.56 18.58 -2.62
CA ASP A 168 23.15 19.44 -3.66
C ASP A 168 24.62 19.78 -3.33
#